data_AF-A0A962GJR5-F1
#
_entry.id   AF-A0A962GJR5-F1
#
_cell.length_a   1.000
_cell.length_b   1.000
_cell.length_c   1.000
_cell.angle_alpha   90.00
_cell.angle_beta   90.00
_cell.angle_gamma   90.00
#
_symmetry.space_group_name_H-M   'P 1'
#
loop_
_entity.id
_entity.type
_entity.pdbx_description
1 polymer ?
#
loop_
_entity_poly.entity_id
_entity_poly.type
_entity_poly.pdbx_seq_one_letter_code
_entity_poly.pdbx_strand_id
1 'polypeptide(L)'
;RVKFEIGPEIINTVFDISPGFHDCTFGQSVDFSNVKFKDTSSQSAVSDYRSLKVAMNKASNHRKEAYFHSLEQKSLRNQVDVPRNIKYVSWLYEKFSDYGQSFLRPLMSFIFLNLFCTLIYVLFKLKIKWATLAIMANAFFLDFISLIKFSIYNIISPFKILIGKSGEDIKYFFGHGLTLHQEVIIYLVATFQSLFSLVLIALTLLAIRRAFKLN
;
A
#
# COMPACT_ATOMS: atom_id res chain seq x y z
N ARG A 1 9.81 -19.66 38.14
CA ARG A 1 9.22 -18.92 37.01
C ARG A 1 8.04 -18.13 37.55
N VAL A 2 8.16 -16.81 37.65
CA VAL A 2 7.10 -15.94 38.16
C VAL A 2 6.12 -15.68 37.02
N LYS A 3 4.89 -16.18 37.14
CA LYS A 3 3.79 -15.82 36.24
C LYS A 3 3.28 -14.47 36.69
N PHE A 4 3.48 -13.44 35.89
CA PHE A 4 2.82 -12.15 36.11
C PHE A 4 1.44 -12.23 35.47
N GLU A 5 0.41 -12.29 36.31
CA GLU A 5 -0.96 -11.98 35.89
C GLU A 5 -1.07 -10.46 35.83
N ILE A 6 -1.04 -9.93 34.61
CA ILE A 6 -1.22 -8.51 34.37
C ILE A 6 -2.70 -8.20 34.57
N GLY A 7 -3.00 -7.18 35.38
CA GLY A 7 -4.36 -6.73 35.64
C GLY A 7 -5.14 -6.37 34.36
N PRO A 8 -6.45 -6.14 34.48
CA PRO A 8 -7.35 -6.06 33.33
C PRO A 8 -7.10 -4.88 32.39
N GLU A 9 -6.35 -3.85 32.79
CA GLU A 9 -6.22 -2.61 31.99
C GLU A 9 -4.80 -2.03 32.05
N ILE A 10 -4.21 -1.77 30.87
CA ILE A 10 -3.04 -0.89 30.70
C ILE A 10 -3.50 0.23 29.77
N ILE A 11 -3.79 1.41 30.32
CA ILE A 11 -4.35 2.55 29.58
C ILE A 11 -3.38 3.73 29.63
N ASN A 12 -3.34 4.54 28.57
CA ASN A 12 -2.57 5.80 28.49
C ASN A 12 -1.08 5.69 28.85
N THR A 13 -0.48 4.52 28.64
CA THR A 13 0.92 4.25 28.98
C THR A 13 1.80 4.35 27.74
N VAL A 14 2.99 4.92 27.88
CA VAL A 14 3.99 4.96 26.81
C VAL A 14 5.16 4.08 27.23
N PHE A 15 5.45 3.07 26.41
CA PHE A 15 6.62 2.22 26.57
C PHE A 15 7.73 2.74 25.63
N ASP A 16 8.73 3.40 26.21
CA ASP A 16 9.91 3.86 25.47
C ASP A 16 10.87 2.71 25.15
N ILE A 17 10.82 1.61 25.90
CA ILE A 17 11.53 0.34 25.67
C ILE A 17 10.47 -0.76 25.52
N SER A 18 10.70 -1.73 24.62
CA SER A 18 9.79 -2.85 24.44
C SER A 18 9.64 -3.65 25.74
N PRO A 19 8.40 -3.87 26.24
CA PRO A 19 8.22 -4.60 27.48
C PRO A 19 8.40 -6.10 27.24
N GLY A 20 9.32 -6.71 27.97
CA GLY A 20 9.59 -8.15 27.95
C GLY A 20 8.51 -8.97 28.67
N PHE A 21 7.28 -8.94 28.16
CA PHE A 21 6.14 -9.75 28.66
C PHE A 21 6.24 -11.23 28.24
N HIS A 22 7.40 -11.83 28.42
CA HIS A 22 7.59 -13.25 28.14
C HIS A 22 6.79 -14.09 29.13
N ASP A 23 6.09 -15.10 28.63
CA ASP A 23 5.26 -16.03 29.42
C ASP A 23 4.08 -15.38 30.20
N CYS A 24 3.74 -14.13 29.93
CA CYS A 24 2.54 -13.49 30.49
C CYS A 24 1.26 -14.05 29.84
N THR A 25 0.22 -14.26 30.67
CA THR A 25 -1.13 -14.61 30.20
C THR A 25 -2.03 -13.40 30.33
N PHE A 26 -2.58 -12.93 29.22
CA PHE A 26 -3.56 -11.85 29.20
C PHE A 26 -4.97 -12.44 29.20
N GLY A 27 -5.85 -11.90 30.04
CA GLY A 27 -7.28 -12.17 29.96
C GLY A 27 -7.88 -11.62 28.67
N GLN A 28 -9.05 -12.13 28.26
CA GLN A 28 -9.77 -11.64 27.08
C GLN A 28 -10.20 -10.16 27.21
N SER A 29 -10.30 -9.65 28.44
CA SER A 29 -10.67 -8.27 28.76
C SER A 29 -9.49 -7.30 28.77
N VAL A 30 -8.27 -7.73 28.46
CA VAL A 30 -7.11 -6.84 28.54
C VAL A 30 -7.22 -5.72 27.52
N ASP A 31 -7.37 -4.50 28.02
CA ASP A 31 -7.39 -3.30 27.20
C ASP A 31 -6.00 -2.64 27.14
N PHE A 32 -5.57 -2.34 25.91
CA PHE A 32 -4.38 -1.56 25.59
C PHE A 32 -4.77 -0.24 24.90
N SER A 33 -5.90 0.34 25.27
CA SER A 33 -6.36 1.61 24.72
C SER A 33 -5.35 2.73 25.01
N ASN A 34 -5.01 3.49 23.97
CA ASN A 34 -4.04 4.59 24.02
C ASN A 34 -2.62 4.23 24.49
N VAL A 35 -2.26 2.95 24.49
CA VAL A 35 -0.87 2.53 24.77
C VAL A 35 -0.01 2.73 23.53
N LYS A 36 1.14 3.37 23.71
CA LYS A 36 2.12 3.61 22.63
C LYS A 36 3.40 2.85 22.92
N PHE A 37 3.81 1.99 21.99
CA PHE A 37 5.10 1.31 22.02
C PHE A 37 6.02 2.01 21.01
N LYS A 38 7.06 2.69 21.47
CA LYS A 38 7.97 3.44 20.59
C LYS A 38 9.19 2.64 20.15
N ASP A 39 9.59 1.68 20.96
CA ASP A 39 10.82 0.93 20.73
C ASP A 39 10.70 -0.04 19.55
N THR A 40 11.33 0.30 18.45
CA THR A 40 11.43 -0.59 17.28
C THR A 40 12.87 -0.85 16.89
N SER A 41 13.84 -0.51 17.73
CA SER A 41 15.26 -0.60 17.37
C SER A 41 16.07 -1.42 18.36
N SER A 42 15.55 -1.68 19.56
CA SER A 42 16.22 -2.57 20.50
C SER A 42 16.31 -4.00 19.96
N GLN A 43 17.35 -4.69 20.38
CA GLN A 43 17.62 -6.06 19.97
C GLN A 43 16.55 -7.04 20.52
N SER A 44 15.95 -6.72 21.67
CA SER A 44 14.87 -7.51 22.28
C SER A 44 13.49 -7.22 21.67
N ALA A 45 13.26 -6.05 21.06
CA ALA A 45 11.94 -5.65 20.55
C ALA A 45 11.28 -6.68 19.64
N VAL A 46 12.04 -7.36 18.78
CA VAL A 46 11.49 -8.43 17.92
C VAL A 46 10.95 -9.59 18.74
N SER A 47 11.70 -10.05 19.73
CA SER A 47 11.30 -11.14 20.63
C SER A 47 10.07 -10.72 21.46
N ASP A 48 10.11 -9.52 22.02
CA ASP A 48 9.07 -8.97 22.89
C ASP A 48 7.74 -8.83 22.14
N TYR A 49 7.76 -8.23 20.94
CA TYR A 49 6.55 -8.11 20.11
C TYR A 49 6.06 -9.45 19.58
N ARG A 50 6.95 -10.40 19.33
CA ARG A 50 6.55 -11.76 18.97
C ARG A 50 5.81 -12.45 20.13
N SER A 51 6.32 -12.34 21.36
CA SER A 51 5.64 -12.86 22.54
C SER A 51 4.27 -12.21 22.73
N LEU A 52 4.19 -10.88 22.61
CA LEU A 52 2.92 -10.14 22.70
C LEU A 52 1.92 -10.53 21.61
N LYS A 53 2.37 -10.70 20.36
CA LYS A 53 1.53 -11.21 19.26
C LYS A 53 0.93 -12.57 19.60
N VAL A 54 1.76 -13.52 20.07
CA VAL A 54 1.30 -14.86 20.47
C VAL A 54 0.32 -14.78 21.64
N ALA A 55 0.58 -13.90 22.61
CA ALA A 55 -0.28 -13.74 23.77
C ALA A 55 -1.65 -13.12 23.39
N MET A 56 -1.69 -12.15 22.47
CA MET A 56 -2.94 -11.60 21.94
C MET A 56 -3.74 -12.61 21.12
N ASN A 57 -3.07 -13.46 20.34
CA ASN A 57 -3.73 -14.56 19.63
C ASN A 57 -4.38 -15.55 20.62
N LYS A 58 -3.69 -15.91 21.72
CA LYS A 58 -4.27 -16.75 22.78
C LYS A 58 -5.48 -16.10 23.47
N ALA A 59 -5.49 -14.78 23.58
CA ALA A 59 -6.61 -14.01 24.11
C ALA A 59 -7.71 -13.73 23.07
N SER A 60 -7.62 -14.30 21.85
CA SER A 60 -8.52 -14.05 20.72
C SER A 60 -8.66 -12.57 20.34
N ASN A 61 -7.67 -11.73 20.67
CA ASN A 61 -7.68 -10.30 20.34
C ASN A 61 -6.94 -10.05 19.02
N HIS A 62 -7.64 -10.38 17.93
CA HIS A 62 -7.16 -10.29 16.56
C HIS A 62 -6.67 -8.90 16.13
N ARG A 63 -7.32 -7.83 16.61
CA ARG A 63 -6.93 -6.45 16.31
C ARG A 63 -5.57 -6.10 16.93
N LYS A 64 -5.35 -6.49 18.19
CA LYS A 64 -4.07 -6.26 18.88
C LYS A 64 -2.98 -7.21 18.39
N GLU A 65 -3.32 -8.44 18.03
CA GLU A 65 -2.41 -9.36 17.34
C GLU A 65 -1.85 -8.74 16.05
N ALA A 66 -2.72 -8.18 15.19
CA ALA A 66 -2.30 -7.50 13.97
C ALA A 66 -1.44 -6.26 14.27
N TYR A 67 -1.75 -5.52 15.34
CA TYR A 67 -0.95 -4.41 15.85
C TYR A 67 0.47 -4.83 16.22
N PHE A 68 0.64 -5.81 17.10
CA PHE A 68 1.96 -6.29 17.51
C PHE A 68 2.72 -6.98 16.38
N HIS A 69 2.02 -7.63 15.44
CA HIS A 69 2.65 -8.12 14.22
C HIS A 69 3.29 -6.99 13.40
N SER A 70 2.63 -5.83 13.28
CA SER A 70 3.25 -4.69 12.58
C SER A 70 4.48 -4.15 13.31
N LEU A 71 4.45 -4.12 14.65
CA LEU A 71 5.58 -3.68 15.45
C LEU A 71 6.75 -4.66 15.32
N GLU A 72 6.49 -5.97 15.34
CA GLU A 72 7.50 -7.00 15.06
C GLU A 72 8.16 -6.78 13.69
N GLN A 73 7.37 -6.54 12.63
CA GLN A 73 7.91 -6.28 11.28
C GLN A 73 8.73 -4.98 11.20
N LYS A 74 8.29 -3.92 11.89
CA LYS A 74 9.05 -2.66 12.01
C LYS A 74 10.38 -2.89 12.72
N SER A 75 10.37 -3.66 13.81
CA SER A 75 11.58 -3.99 14.56
C SER A 75 12.54 -4.85 13.76
N LEU A 76 12.03 -5.86 13.03
CA LEU A 76 12.84 -6.68 12.11
C LEU A 76 13.52 -5.81 11.06
N ARG A 77 12.79 -4.87 10.44
CA ARG A 77 13.38 -3.95 9.45
C ARG A 77 14.51 -3.10 10.03
N ASN A 78 14.44 -2.72 11.29
CA ASN A 78 15.43 -1.83 11.91
C ASN A 78 16.68 -2.57 12.40
N GLN A 79 16.68 -3.91 12.40
CA GLN A 79 17.88 -4.68 12.76
C GLN A 79 19.07 -4.35 11.84
N VAL A 80 20.27 -4.42 12.42
CA VAL A 80 21.52 -4.09 11.72
C VAL A 80 21.81 -5.07 10.58
N ASP A 81 21.46 -6.34 10.77
CA ASP A 81 21.79 -7.44 9.84
C ASP A 81 20.90 -7.50 8.59
N VAL A 82 19.83 -6.71 8.54
CA VAL A 82 18.91 -6.72 7.40
C VAL A 82 19.49 -5.90 6.23
N PRO A 83 19.62 -6.48 5.03
CA PRO A 83 20.17 -5.76 3.89
C PRO A 83 19.25 -4.62 3.45
N ARG A 84 19.84 -3.55 2.89
CA ARG A 84 19.13 -2.30 2.58
C ARG A 84 17.94 -2.51 1.64
N ASN A 85 18.06 -3.38 0.64
CA ASN A 85 16.99 -3.73 -0.29
C ASN A 85 15.73 -4.25 0.43
N ILE A 86 15.90 -5.15 1.41
CA ILE A 86 14.79 -5.65 2.22
C ILE A 86 14.19 -4.52 3.06
N LYS A 87 15.02 -3.61 3.60
CA LYS A 87 14.51 -2.44 4.32
C LYS A 87 13.63 -1.55 3.45
N TYR A 88 14.04 -1.28 2.21
CA TYR A 88 13.25 -0.51 1.25
C TYR A 88 11.93 -1.20 0.91
N VAL A 89 11.93 -2.51 0.63
CA VAL A 89 10.71 -3.25 0.34
C VAL A 89 9.75 -3.27 1.53
N SER A 90 10.25 -3.52 2.74
CA SER A 90 9.44 -3.46 3.97
C SER A 90 8.90 -2.07 4.25
N TRP A 91 9.66 -1.01 3.94
CA TRP A 91 9.19 0.37 4.02
C TRP A 91 8.06 0.67 3.02
N LEU A 92 8.20 0.24 1.77
CA LEU A 92 7.13 0.35 0.77
C LEU A 92 5.88 -0.39 1.24
N TYR A 93 6.04 -1.61 1.75
CA TYR A 93 4.92 -2.41 2.24
C TYR A 93 4.19 -1.76 3.43
N GLU A 94 4.93 -1.15 4.37
CA GLU A 94 4.34 -0.34 5.44
C GLU A 94 3.54 0.84 4.86
N LYS A 95 4.12 1.57 3.90
CA LYS A 95 3.50 2.79 3.37
C LYS A 95 2.19 2.49 2.63
N PHE A 96 2.17 1.42 1.84
CA PHE A 96 1.00 1.07 1.01
C PHE A 96 -0.04 0.22 1.74
N SER A 97 0.36 -0.62 2.70
CA SER A 97 -0.54 -1.62 3.30
C SER A 97 -0.60 -1.60 4.84
N ASP A 98 0.27 -0.82 5.50
CA ASP A 98 0.47 -0.89 6.96
C ASP A 98 0.67 -2.32 7.46
N TYR A 99 1.49 -3.09 6.74
CA TYR A 99 1.66 -4.53 6.97
C TYR A 99 0.35 -5.33 7.00
N GLY A 100 -0.61 -4.93 6.16
CA GLY A 100 -1.91 -5.58 6.00
C GLY A 100 -2.89 -5.33 7.15
N GLN A 101 -2.73 -4.27 7.94
CA GLN A 101 -3.69 -3.88 8.97
C GLN A 101 -4.92 -3.15 8.42
N SER A 102 -4.74 -2.39 7.33
CA SER A 102 -5.79 -1.54 6.77
C SER A 102 -6.02 -1.89 5.31
N PHE A 103 -7.23 -2.34 4.97
CA PHE A 103 -7.63 -2.56 3.58
C PHE A 103 -7.85 -1.24 2.82
N LEU A 104 -8.18 -0.15 3.53
CA LEU A 104 -8.42 1.16 2.93
C LEU A 104 -7.16 1.80 2.34
N ARG A 105 -5.99 1.57 2.93
CA ARG A 105 -4.72 2.17 2.46
C ARG A 105 -4.29 1.69 1.06
N PRO A 106 -4.27 0.38 0.75
CA PRO A 106 -3.94 -0.08 -0.60
C PRO A 106 -5.00 0.35 -1.61
N LEU A 107 -6.29 0.39 -1.22
CA LEU A 107 -7.37 0.90 -2.08
C LEU A 107 -7.21 2.39 -2.42
N MET A 108 -6.94 3.24 -1.42
CA MET A 108 -6.69 4.67 -1.66
C MET A 108 -5.42 4.90 -2.48
N SER A 109 -4.38 4.09 -2.25
CA SER A 109 -3.15 4.14 -3.05
C SER A 109 -3.42 3.76 -4.52
N PHE A 110 -4.31 2.79 -4.75
CA PHE A 110 -4.74 2.39 -6.09
C PHE A 110 -5.52 3.51 -6.80
N ILE A 111 -6.46 4.15 -6.12
CA ILE A 111 -7.21 5.29 -6.67
C ILE A 111 -6.26 6.44 -7.00
N PHE A 112 -5.34 6.77 -6.08
CA PHE A 112 -4.36 7.83 -6.27
C PHE A 112 -3.43 7.57 -7.47
N LEU A 113 -2.90 6.34 -7.60
CA LEU A 113 -2.04 5.96 -8.72
C LEU A 113 -2.76 6.15 -10.06
N ASN A 114 -4.03 5.74 -10.16
CA ASN A 114 -4.81 5.88 -11.39
C ASN A 114 -5.11 7.34 -11.72
N LEU A 115 -5.47 8.15 -10.73
CA LEU A 115 -5.67 9.59 -10.92
C LEU A 115 -4.38 10.28 -11.37
N PHE A 116 -3.25 9.92 -10.74
CA PHE A 116 -1.94 10.47 -11.08
C PHE A 116 -1.51 10.11 -12.51
N CYS A 117 -1.66 8.85 -12.93
CA CYS A 117 -1.36 8.43 -14.30
C CYS A 117 -2.29 9.10 -15.32
N THR A 118 -3.59 9.21 -14.99
CA THR A 118 -4.57 9.93 -15.83
C THR A 118 -4.16 11.38 -16.01
N LEU A 119 -3.70 12.06 -14.95
CA LEU A 119 -3.21 13.43 -15.01
C LEU A 119 -2.00 13.55 -15.94
N ILE A 120 -1.04 12.62 -15.86
CA ILE A 120 0.11 12.58 -16.76
C ILE A 120 -0.36 12.47 -18.22
N TYR A 121 -1.28 11.54 -18.53
CA TYR A 121 -1.82 11.39 -19.88
C TYR A 121 -2.51 12.66 -20.39
N VAL A 122 -3.28 13.33 -19.53
CA VAL A 122 -3.92 14.61 -19.84
C VAL A 122 -2.86 15.68 -20.15
N LEU A 123 -1.79 15.78 -19.36
CA LEU A 123 -0.72 16.75 -19.61
C LEU A 123 0.00 16.50 -20.95
N PHE A 124 0.24 15.24 -21.31
CA PHE A 124 0.82 14.89 -22.61
C PHE A 124 -0.11 15.24 -23.78
N LYS A 125 -1.41 14.96 -23.65
CA LYS A 125 -2.42 15.30 -24.66
C LYS A 125 -2.63 16.81 -24.78
N LEU A 126 -2.58 17.54 -23.65
CA LEU A 126 -2.65 19.00 -23.63
C LEU A 126 -1.44 19.61 -24.35
N LYS A 127 -0.20 19.13 -24.12
CA LYS A 127 1.01 19.56 -24.87
C LYS A 127 0.83 19.53 -26.39
N ILE A 128 0.14 18.53 -26.91
CA ILE A 128 -0.18 18.41 -28.35
C ILE A 128 -1.20 19.48 -28.76
N LYS A 129 -2.16 19.81 -27.89
CA LYS A 129 -3.27 20.73 -28.16
C LYS A 129 -3.07 22.17 -27.69
N TRP A 130 -1.98 22.56 -27.01
CA TRP A 130 -1.73 23.98 -26.66
C TRP A 130 -1.69 24.88 -27.90
N ALA A 131 -1.39 24.34 -29.09
CA ALA A 131 -1.51 25.03 -30.38
C ALA A 131 -2.97 25.32 -30.81
N THR A 132 -3.96 24.66 -30.19
CA THR A 132 -5.40 24.66 -30.55
C THR A 132 -6.34 24.92 -29.35
N LEU A 133 -5.78 25.18 -28.17
CA LEU A 133 -6.50 25.16 -26.87
C LEU A 133 -7.45 26.35 -26.66
N ALA A 134 -7.46 27.33 -27.56
CA ALA A 134 -8.19 28.58 -27.34
C ALA A 134 -9.73 28.47 -27.48
N ILE A 135 -10.31 27.37 -27.98
CA ILE A 135 -11.71 27.44 -28.47
C ILE A 135 -12.73 26.43 -27.89
N MET A 136 -12.39 25.29 -27.26
CA MET A 136 -13.45 24.31 -26.89
C MET A 136 -13.28 23.60 -25.55
N ALA A 137 -13.98 24.10 -24.53
CA ALA A 137 -14.14 23.43 -23.22
C ALA A 137 -14.89 22.08 -23.32
N ASN A 138 -15.84 21.93 -24.27
CA ASN A 138 -16.60 20.69 -24.44
C ASN A 138 -15.77 19.54 -25.05
N ALA A 139 -14.79 19.85 -25.92
CA ALA A 139 -13.90 18.85 -26.49
C ALA A 139 -12.95 18.26 -25.42
N PHE A 140 -12.56 19.08 -24.44
CA PHE A 140 -11.71 18.65 -23.32
C PHE A 140 -12.39 17.57 -22.46
N PHE A 141 -13.69 17.69 -22.18
CA PHE A 141 -14.40 16.72 -21.34
C PHE A 141 -14.51 15.34 -22.01
N LEU A 142 -14.80 15.30 -23.31
CA LEU A 142 -14.84 14.05 -24.08
C LEU A 142 -13.44 13.41 -24.19
N ASP A 143 -12.40 14.23 -24.38
CA ASP A 143 -11.01 13.77 -24.37
C ASP A 143 -10.60 13.22 -22.99
N PHE A 144 -11.05 13.85 -21.91
CA PHE A 144 -10.79 13.39 -20.54
C PHE A 144 -11.43 12.02 -20.29
N ILE A 145 -12.68 11.81 -20.72
CA ILE A 145 -13.35 10.51 -20.64
C ILE A 145 -12.58 9.44 -21.43
N SER A 146 -12.05 9.78 -22.62
CA SER A 146 -11.26 8.83 -23.42
C SER A 146 -9.97 8.39 -22.70
N LEU A 147 -9.33 9.29 -21.95
CA LEU A 147 -8.13 9.00 -21.17
C LEU A 147 -8.44 8.19 -19.90
N ILE A 148 -9.58 8.43 -19.26
CA ILE A 148 -10.06 7.57 -18.18
C ILE A 148 -10.31 6.15 -18.71
N LYS A 149 -10.96 6.01 -19.87
CA LYS A 149 -11.18 4.70 -20.52
C LYS A 149 -9.85 3.99 -20.79
N PHE A 150 -8.83 4.71 -21.25
CA PHE A 150 -7.48 4.17 -21.43
C PHE A 150 -6.84 3.70 -20.11
N SER A 151 -6.97 4.48 -19.03
CA SER A 151 -6.51 4.10 -17.70
C SER A 151 -7.20 2.83 -17.19
N ILE A 152 -8.53 2.74 -17.35
CA ILE A 152 -9.31 1.56 -16.97
C ILE A 152 -8.90 0.34 -17.81
N TYR A 153 -8.68 0.53 -19.12
CA TYR A 153 -8.21 -0.53 -20.01
C TYR A 153 -6.87 -1.11 -19.54
N ASN A 154 -5.94 -0.26 -19.10
CA ASN A 154 -4.65 -0.68 -18.53
C ASN A 154 -4.76 -1.47 -17.22
N ILE A 155 -5.83 -1.26 -16.46
CA ILE A 155 -6.12 -2.03 -15.25
C ILE A 155 -6.67 -3.41 -15.61
N ILE A 156 -7.63 -3.48 -16.53
CA ILE A 156 -8.35 -4.72 -16.88
C ILE A 156 -7.48 -5.66 -17.73
N SER A 157 -6.67 -5.10 -18.62
CA SER A 157 -5.79 -5.85 -19.51
C SER A 157 -4.35 -5.39 -19.32
N PRO A 158 -3.71 -5.74 -18.19
CA PRO A 158 -2.32 -5.37 -17.95
C PRO A 158 -1.42 -5.94 -19.06
N PHE A 159 -0.44 -5.16 -19.49
CA PHE A 159 0.51 -5.51 -20.55
C PHE A 159 -0.06 -5.75 -21.96
N LYS A 160 -1.37 -5.62 -22.21
CA LYS A 160 -1.89 -5.68 -23.60
C LYS A 160 -1.25 -4.63 -24.50
N ILE A 161 -0.94 -3.46 -23.94
CA ILE A 161 -0.22 -2.40 -24.64
C ILE A 161 1.17 -2.86 -25.11
N LEU A 162 1.86 -3.75 -24.38
CA LEU A 162 3.17 -4.29 -24.79
C LEU A 162 3.06 -5.37 -25.87
N ILE A 163 1.94 -6.10 -25.91
CA ILE A 163 1.72 -7.27 -26.78
C ILE A 163 0.98 -6.87 -28.07
N GLY A 164 0.21 -5.78 -28.02
CA GLY A 164 -0.52 -5.21 -29.15
C GLY A 164 0.43 -4.78 -30.27
N LYS A 165 0.13 -5.23 -31.49
CA LYS A 165 0.89 -4.84 -32.68
C LYS A 165 0.79 -3.32 -32.85
N SER A 166 1.94 -2.65 -32.81
CA SER A 166 2.21 -1.38 -33.51
C SER A 166 1.33 -0.18 -33.12
N GLY A 167 1.48 0.43 -31.95
CA GLY A 167 1.11 1.85 -31.71
C GLY A 167 -0.33 2.31 -31.99
N GLU A 168 -1.20 1.45 -32.53
CA GLU A 168 -2.51 1.75 -33.07
C GLU A 168 -3.49 1.99 -31.93
N ASP A 169 -3.35 1.23 -30.83
CA ASP A 169 -4.09 1.44 -29.59
C ASP A 169 -3.81 2.83 -29.01
N ILE A 170 -2.55 3.27 -28.98
CA ILE A 170 -2.19 4.60 -28.47
C ILE A 170 -2.68 5.70 -29.43
N LYS A 171 -2.53 5.48 -30.74
CA LYS A 171 -3.03 6.42 -31.77
C LYS A 171 -4.56 6.55 -31.74
N TYR A 172 -5.29 5.51 -31.35
CA TYR A 172 -6.74 5.58 -31.14
C TYR A 172 -7.13 6.52 -29.99
N PHE A 173 -6.41 6.51 -28.87
CA PHE A 173 -6.73 7.35 -27.70
C PHE A 173 -6.14 8.77 -27.74
N PHE A 174 -4.96 8.92 -28.35
CA PHE A 174 -4.20 10.17 -28.38
C PHE A 174 -4.18 10.87 -29.74
N GLY A 175 -4.61 10.20 -30.82
CA GLY A 175 -4.62 10.73 -32.18
C GLY A 175 -3.26 10.60 -32.91
N HIS A 176 -3.25 10.91 -34.21
CA HIS A 176 -2.07 10.79 -35.08
C HIS A 176 -0.98 11.87 -34.89
N GLY A 177 -1.06 12.69 -33.85
CA GLY A 177 -0.15 13.83 -33.61
C GLY A 177 1.01 13.56 -32.64
N LEU A 178 1.22 12.31 -32.23
CA LEU A 178 2.27 11.96 -31.26
C LEU A 178 3.65 11.88 -31.92
N THR A 179 4.65 12.49 -31.27
CA THR A 179 6.05 12.25 -31.63
C THR A 179 6.52 10.90 -31.09
N LEU A 180 7.45 10.23 -31.78
CA LEU A 180 8.00 8.93 -31.37
C LEU A 180 8.47 8.92 -29.91
N HIS A 181 9.09 10.00 -29.43
CA HIS A 181 9.53 10.11 -28.04
C HIS A 181 8.38 10.12 -27.03
N GLN A 182 7.24 10.74 -27.37
CA GLN A 182 6.07 10.78 -26.50
C GLN A 182 5.37 9.42 -26.44
N GLU A 183 5.32 8.69 -27.56
CA GLU A 183 4.79 7.32 -27.59
C GLU A 183 5.55 6.43 -26.60
N VAL A 184 6.89 6.42 -26.65
CA VAL A 184 7.73 5.62 -25.75
C VAL A 184 7.48 5.98 -24.27
N ILE A 185 7.34 7.26 -23.94
CA ILE A 185 7.08 7.69 -22.56
C ILE A 185 5.70 7.20 -22.09
N ILE A 186 4.67 7.33 -22.93
CA ILE A 186 3.32 6.83 -22.60
C ILE A 186 3.34 5.31 -22.40
N TYR A 187 4.07 4.57 -23.23
CA TYR A 187 4.31 3.13 -23.07
C TYR A 187 4.94 2.81 -21.71
N LEU A 188 6.01 3.51 -21.33
CA LEU A 188 6.67 3.31 -20.03
C LEU A 188 5.74 3.64 -18.85
N VAL A 189 4.95 4.71 -18.94
CA VAL A 189 4.01 5.07 -17.88
C VAL A 189 2.88 4.04 -17.78
N ALA A 190 2.35 3.55 -18.91
CA ALA A 190 1.28 2.55 -18.90
C ALA A 190 1.72 1.18 -18.38
N THR A 191 2.95 0.76 -18.69
CA THR A 191 3.54 -0.46 -18.14
C THR A 191 3.78 -0.36 -16.65
N PHE A 192 4.31 0.78 -16.19
CA PHE A 192 4.46 1.05 -14.76
C PHE A 192 3.10 1.07 -14.04
N GLN A 193 2.11 1.77 -14.61
CA GLN A 193 0.75 1.82 -14.05
C GLN A 193 0.16 0.42 -13.91
N SER A 194 0.19 -0.39 -14.98
CA SER A 194 -0.39 -1.75 -14.95
C SER A 194 0.30 -2.67 -13.95
N LEU A 195 1.64 -2.63 -13.87
CA LEU A 195 2.41 -3.39 -12.89
C LEU A 195 2.01 -3.02 -11.44
N PHE A 196 1.99 -1.73 -11.12
CA PHE A 196 1.65 -1.27 -9.76
C PHE A 196 0.17 -1.48 -9.42
N SER A 197 -0.73 -1.31 -10.40
CA SER A 197 -2.16 -1.62 -10.23
C SER A 197 -2.35 -3.09 -9.86
N LEU A 198 -1.64 -4.02 -10.50
CA LEU A 198 -1.71 -5.45 -10.18
C LEU A 198 -1.23 -5.73 -8.75
N VAL A 199 -0.10 -5.15 -8.35
CA VAL A 199 0.42 -5.30 -6.98
C VAL A 199 -0.57 -4.77 -5.94
N LEU A 200 -1.16 -3.59 -6.17
CA LEU A 200 -2.12 -2.98 -5.25
C LEU A 200 -3.44 -3.76 -5.17
N ILE A 201 -3.92 -4.32 -6.28
CA ILE A 201 -5.09 -5.20 -6.28
C ILE A 201 -4.78 -6.46 -5.45
N ALA A 202 -3.63 -7.10 -5.67
CA ALA A 202 -3.21 -8.27 -4.90
C ALA A 202 -3.12 -7.96 -3.38
N LEU A 203 -2.53 -6.81 -3.01
CA LEU A 203 -2.47 -6.36 -1.63
C LEU A 203 -3.85 -6.10 -1.03
N THR A 204 -4.77 -5.52 -1.81
CA THR A 204 -6.15 -5.26 -1.37
C THR A 204 -6.90 -6.57 -1.12
N LEU A 205 -6.79 -7.55 -2.04
CA LEU A 205 -7.38 -8.87 -1.86
C LEU A 205 -6.81 -9.60 -0.63
N LEU A 206 -5.51 -9.53 -0.40
CA LEU A 206 -4.86 -10.11 0.77
C LEU A 206 -5.36 -9.46 2.07
N ALA A 207 -5.49 -8.13 2.08
CA ALA A 207 -6.02 -7.41 3.24
C ALA A 207 -7.50 -7.73 3.50
N ILE A 208 -8.33 -7.84 2.45
CA ILE A 208 -9.74 -8.25 2.56
C ILE A 208 -9.85 -9.67 3.13
N ARG A 209 -9.09 -10.63 2.57
CA ARG A 209 -9.07 -12.00 3.09
C ARG A 209 -8.70 -12.04 4.57
N ARG A 210 -7.73 -11.23 4.98
CA ARG A 210 -7.35 -11.12 6.39
C ARG A 210 -8.46 -10.50 7.24
N ALA A 211 -9.11 -9.43 6.77
CA ALA A 211 -10.22 -8.81 7.50
C ALA A 211 -11.38 -9.79 7.75
N PHE A 212 -11.74 -10.61 6.76
CA PHE A 212 -12.76 -11.66 6.92
C PHE A 212 -12.37 -12.78 7.89
N LYS A 213 -11.07 -12.99 8.15
CA LYS A 213 -10.62 -13.99 9.13
C LYS A 213 -10.63 -13.45 10.57
N LEU A 214 -10.65 -12.13 10.74
CA LEU A 214 -10.56 -11.46 12.05
C LEU A 214 -11.94 -11.07 12.61
N ASN A 215 -12.99 -11.12 11.78
CA ASN A 215 -14.41 -11.00 12.15
C ASN A 215 -15.03 -12.40 12.22
#